data_AF-A0A920HVH1-F1
#
_entry.id   AF-A0A920HVH1-F1
#
_cell.length_a   1.000
_cell.length_b   1.000
_cell.length_c   1.000
_cell.angle_alpha   90.00
_cell.angle_beta   90.00
_cell.angle_gamma   90.00
#
_symmetry.space_group_name_H-M   'P 1'
#
loop_
_entity.id
_entity.type
_entity.pdbx_description
1 polymer ?
#
loop_
_entity_poly.entity_id
_entity_poly.type
_entity_poly.pdbx_seq_one_letter_code
_entity_poly.pdbx_strand_id
1 'polypeptide(L)' 'MIEYFVEVPNTGIQEPVRSLDDAYSMCYDLAQQFGFAEVCWYALNGKRVTEGHYTDRD' A
#
# COMPACT_ATOMS: atom_id res chain seq x y z
N MET A 1 -8.01 -10.53 -11.99
CA MET A 1 -6.66 -10.18 -11.56
C MET A 1 -6.83 -9.26 -10.38
N ILE A 2 -6.21 -9.55 -9.25
CA ILE A 2 -6.30 -8.67 -8.06
C ILE A 2 -5.38 -7.48 -8.33
N GLU A 3 -5.90 -6.26 -8.23
CA GLU A 3 -5.12 -5.04 -8.35
C GLU A 3 -4.61 -4.65 -6.97
N TYR A 4 -3.29 -4.65 -6.83
CA TYR A 4 -2.60 -4.18 -5.63
C TYR A 4 -2.27 -2.70 -5.81
N PHE A 5 -2.29 -1.95 -4.72
CA PHE A 5 -1.89 -0.57 -4.68
C PHE A 5 -1.38 -0.21 -3.29
N VAL A 6 -0.42 0.69 -3.23
CA VAL A 6 0.06 1.27 -1.97
C VAL A 6 -0.62 2.61 -1.79
N GLU A 7 -1.21 2.85 -0.62
CA GLU A 7 -1.80 4.14 -0.27
C GLU A 7 -1.15 4.73 0.98
N VAL A 8 -1.02 6.06 1.01
CA VAL A 8 -0.58 6.78 2.20
C VAL A 8 -1.76 7.58 2.77
N PRO A 9 -2.43 7.11 3.83
CA PRO A 9 -3.40 7.93 4.54
C PRO A 9 -2.71 9.16 5.12
N ASN A 10 -3.36 10.30 4.94
CA ASN A 10 -2.90 11.69 5.13
C ASN A 10 -2.36 12.39 3.89
N THR A 11 -1.76 11.69 2.93
CA THR A 11 -1.18 12.35 1.73
C THR A 11 -2.06 12.24 0.51
N GLY A 12 -2.98 11.25 0.48
CA GLY A 12 -3.82 10.98 -0.69
C GLY A 12 -3.04 10.38 -1.87
N ILE A 13 -1.82 9.91 -1.61
CA ILE A 13 -0.99 9.19 -2.58
C ILE A 13 -1.55 7.78 -2.67
N GLN A 14 -1.81 7.34 -3.90
CA GLN A 14 -2.20 5.97 -4.21
C GLN A 14 -1.42 5.53 -5.43
N GLU A 15 -0.49 4.61 -5.25
CA GLU A 15 0.34 4.07 -6.31
C GLU A 15 -0.08 2.64 -6.64
N PRO A 16 -0.57 2.37 -7.87
CA PRO A 16 -0.89 1.02 -8.29
C PRO A 16 0.39 0.22 -8.50
N VAL A 17 0.45 -0.97 -7.92
CA VAL A 17 1.62 -1.86 -7.98
C VAL A 17 1.28 -3.13 -8.73
N ARG A 18 2.23 -3.61 -9.52
CA ARG A 18 2.03 -4.78 -10.39
C ARG A 18 2.12 -6.11 -9.64
N SER A 19 2.81 -6.11 -8.51
CA SER A 19 3.10 -7.29 -7.70
C SER A 19 3.16 -6.92 -6.22
N LEU A 20 2.81 -7.88 -5.34
CA LEU A 20 2.96 -7.74 -3.89
C LEU A 20 4.39 -7.39 -3.46
N ASP A 21 5.39 -8.01 -4.08
CA ASP A 21 6.81 -7.77 -3.75
C ASP A 21 7.23 -6.30 -3.95
N ASP A 22 6.71 -5.70 -5.03
CA ASP A 22 6.87 -4.28 -5.37
C ASP A 22 6.06 -3.40 -4.40
N ALA A 23 4.85 -3.85 -4.02
CA ALA A 23 4.02 -3.21 -3.00
C ALA A 23 4.75 -3.07 -1.67
N TYR A 24 5.41 -4.13 -1.19
CA TYR A 24 6.15 -4.13 0.07
C TYR A 24 7.32 -3.15 0.02
N SER A 25 8.11 -3.18 -1.06
CA SER A 25 9.26 -2.27 -1.21
C SER A 25 8.83 -0.81 -1.30
N MET A 26 7.79 -0.52 -2.08
CA MET A 26 7.24 0.83 -2.24
C MET A 26 6.55 1.34 -0.97
N CYS A 27 5.83 0.46 -0.27
CA CYS A 27 5.20 0.78 1.01
C CYS A 27 6.24 1.09 2.09
N TYR A 28 7.35 0.36 2.14
CA TYR A 28 8.45 0.67 3.05
C TYR A 28 9.05 2.06 2.77
N ASP A 29 9.36 2.37 1.50
CA ASP A 29 9.93 3.66 1.11
C ASP A 29 8.97 4.83 1.40
N LEU A 30 7.69 4.65 1.07
CA LEU A 30 6.63 5.63 1.37
C LEU A 30 6.41 5.79 2.88
N ALA A 31 6.43 4.72 3.66
CA ALA A 31 6.30 4.80 5.10
C ALA A 31 7.49 5.55 5.72
N GLN A 32 8.69 5.38 5.17
CA GLN A 32 9.88 6.09 5.64
C GLN A 32 9.88 7.57 5.26
N GLN A 33 9.29 7.93 4.12
CA GLN A 33 9.17 9.32 3.67
C GLN A 33 7.99 10.07 4.33
N PHE A 34 6.84 9.41 4.48
CA PHE A 34 5.58 10.03 4.91
C PHE A 34 5.15 9.63 6.33
N GLY A 35 5.90 8.76 7.00
CA GLY A 35 5.58 8.28 8.34
C GLY A 35 4.72 7.01 8.38
N PHE A 36 3.99 6.74 7.30
CA PHE A 36 2.99 5.68 7.24
C PHE A 36 2.67 5.32 5.79
N ALA A 37 2.44 4.03 5.49
CA ALA A 37 1.93 3.58 4.20
C ALA A 37 1.19 2.24 4.37
N GLU A 38 0.22 1.97 3.49
CA GLU A 38 -0.60 0.76 3.52
C GLU A 38 -0.57 0.06 2.17
N VAL A 39 -0.35 -1.25 2.19
CA VAL A 39 -0.58 -2.10 1.03
C VAL A 39 -2.05 -2.52 1.04
N CYS A 40 -2.78 -2.08 0.01
CA CYS A 40 -4.16 -2.40 -0.20
C CYS A 40 -4.35 -3.16 -1.53
N TRP A 41 -5.42 -3.92 -1.61
CA TRP A 41 -5.84 -4.58 -2.84
C TRP A 41 -7.34 -4.63 -2.96
N TYR A 42 -7.82 -4.68 -4.19
CA TYR A 42 -9.24 -4.86 -4.46
C TYR A 42 -9.56 -6.34 -4.59
N ALA A 43 -10.39 -6.84 -3.67
CA ALA A 43 -10.97 -8.16 -3.80
C ALA A 43 -11.92 -8.22 -5.00
N LEU A 44 -12.13 -9.42 -5.54
CA LEU A 44 -13.06 -9.68 -6.65
C LEU A 44 -14.50 -9.21 -6.38
N ASN A 45 -14.84 -8.95 -5.11
CA ASN A 45 -16.12 -8.40 -4.69
C ASN A 45 -16.16 -6.85 -4.66
N GLY A 46 -15.13 -6.16 -5.17
CA GLY A 46 -15.01 -4.69 -5.14
C GLY A 46 -14.68 -4.11 -3.76
N LYS A 47 -14.39 -4.96 -2.76
CA LYS A 47 -14.02 -4.54 -1.41
C LYS A 47 -12.52 -4.26 -1.33
N ARG A 48 -12.15 -3.10 -0.78
CA ARG A 48 -10.78 -2.81 -0.38
C ARG A 48 -10.37 -3.73 0.77
N VAL A 49 -9.27 -4.45 0.59
CA VAL A 49 -8.63 -5.26 1.61
C VAL A 49 -7.24 -4.68 1.85
N THR A 50 -6.93 -4.37 3.10
CA THR A 50 -5.59 -3.95 3.48
C THR A 50 -4.79 -5.21 3.83
N GLU A 51 -3.75 -5.50 3.05
CA GLU A 51 -2.87 -6.65 3.26
C GLU A 51 -1.93 -6.40 4.44
N GLY A 52 -1.43 -5.17 4.55
CA GLY A 52 -0.47 -4.78 5.57
C GLY A 52 -0.21 -3.28 5.54
N HIS A 53 0.45 -2.78 6.58
CA HIS A 53 0.86 -1.39 6.69
C HIS A 53 2.29 -1.33 7.21
N TYR A 54 3.01 -0.30 6.79
CA TYR A 54 4.31 0.08 7.33
C TYR A 54 4.21 1.43 8.00
N THR A 55 5.00 1.59 9.05
CA THR A 55 5.13 2.84 9.81
C THR A 55 6.60 3.19 9.90
N ASP A 56 6.90 4.49 9.99
CA ASP A 56 8.25 5.03 10.21
C ASP A 56 8.96 4.50 11.49
N ARG A 57 8.21 3.82 12.38
CA ARG A 57 8.75 3.22 13.61
C ARG A 57 8.91 1.70 13.57
N ASP A 58 8.67 1.04 12.44
CA ASP A 58 8.87 -0.42 12.27
C ASP A 58 10.23 -0.78 11.66
#